data_AF-A0A1J5C644-F1
#
_entry.id   AF-A0A1J5C644-F1
#
_cell.length_a   1.000
_cell.length_b   1.000
_cell.length_c   1.000
_cell.angle_alpha   90.00
_cell.angle_beta   90.00
_cell.angle_gamma   90.00
#
_symmetry.space_group_name_H-M   'P 1'
#
loop_
_entity.id
_entity.type
_entity.pdbx_description
1 polymer ?
#
loop_
_entity_poly.entity_id
_entity_poly.type
_entity_poly.pdbx_seq_one_letter_code
_entity_poly.pdbx_strand_id
1 'polypeptide(L)'
;MLEKVFRIRHQVYCEELGFEPNRVNQLEQDEFDNNSIHCLLLHKPTQTYVGCVRLVLADTQAPESELGFPFEQVCGKAVRWAFDASAGTGRKQYGEISRLAITANFRRPRNGVPQLDGTHPKLDAREEEARRLFPSIAVGLYLAVAAMGLSKGLDGVFAMMEPRLARQLSRFGIQCQPAGEAVEHRGIRVPYFISRHSLLDNLRLECKTLLSKIQCCLALPYAPYA
;
A
#
# COMPACT_ATOMS: atom_id res chain seq x y z
N MET A 1 -12.27 1.75 -14.92
CA MET A 1 -11.90 1.83 -13.48
C MET A 1 -10.44 2.23 -13.28
N LEU A 2 -9.49 1.69 -14.06
CA LEU A 2 -8.06 2.02 -13.93
C LEU A 2 -7.74 3.51 -14.09
N GLU A 3 -8.39 4.22 -15.00
CA GLU A 3 -8.22 5.68 -15.15
C GLU A 3 -8.45 6.43 -13.83
N LYS A 4 -9.44 6.01 -13.02
CA LYS A 4 -9.72 6.63 -11.70
C LYS A 4 -8.58 6.39 -10.72
N VAL A 5 -7.92 5.23 -10.77
CA VAL A 5 -6.72 4.92 -9.96
C VAL A 5 -5.58 5.85 -10.39
N PHE A 6 -5.31 5.96 -11.69
CA PHE A 6 -4.23 6.78 -12.22
C PHE A 6 -4.44 8.28 -11.95
N ARG A 7 -5.70 8.73 -11.94
CA ARG A 7 -6.06 10.10 -11.57
C ARG A 7 -5.82 10.39 -10.09
N ILE A 8 -6.19 9.50 -9.17
CA ILE A 8 -5.87 9.65 -7.74
C ILE A 8 -4.36 9.64 -7.50
N ARG A 9 -3.65 8.73 -8.19
CA ARG A 9 -2.20 8.69 -8.10
C ARG A 9 -1.57 9.99 -8.60
N HIS A 10 -2.03 10.54 -9.72
CA HIS A 10 -1.56 11.82 -10.24
C HIS A 10 -1.82 12.96 -9.24
N GLN A 11 -3.05 13.07 -8.73
CA GLN A 11 -3.39 14.04 -7.69
C GLN A 11 -2.43 13.94 -6.49
N VAL A 12 -2.18 12.73 -5.98
CA VAL A 12 -1.35 12.55 -4.78
C VAL A 12 0.14 12.70 -5.05
N TYR A 13 0.68 11.95 -6.03
CA TYR A 13 2.11 11.86 -6.28
C TYR A 13 2.67 13.00 -7.12
N CYS A 14 1.89 13.57 -8.04
CA CYS A 14 2.33 14.66 -8.90
C CYS A 14 1.95 16.03 -8.32
N GLU A 15 0.67 16.23 -8.00
CA GLU A 15 0.17 17.56 -7.60
C GLU A 15 0.42 17.86 -6.12
N GLU A 16 0.06 16.95 -5.22
CA GLU A 16 0.13 17.20 -3.77
C GLU A 16 1.54 17.00 -3.20
N LEU A 17 2.23 15.92 -3.57
CA LEU A 17 3.55 15.55 -3.01
C LEU A 17 4.73 16.02 -3.85
N GLY A 18 4.53 16.30 -5.14
CA GLY A 18 5.61 16.67 -6.07
C GLY A 18 6.68 15.59 -6.24
N PHE A 19 6.33 14.32 -6.01
CA PHE A 19 7.25 13.19 -6.11
C PHE A 19 7.44 12.72 -7.55
N GLU A 20 6.44 12.91 -8.39
CA GLU A 20 6.42 12.54 -9.81
C GLU A 20 6.13 13.79 -10.66
N PRO A 21 6.59 13.85 -11.92
CA PRO A 21 6.31 14.98 -12.80
C PRO A 21 4.82 15.09 -13.13
N ASN A 22 4.35 16.32 -13.29
CA ASN A 22 2.99 16.58 -13.73
C ASN A 22 2.77 16.12 -15.18
N ARG A 23 1.68 15.39 -15.43
CA ARG A 23 1.33 14.89 -16.77
C ARG A 23 0.13 15.63 -17.34
N VAL A 24 0.19 15.94 -18.64
CA VAL A 24 -0.87 16.68 -19.36
C VAL A 24 -2.21 15.96 -19.30
N ASN A 25 -2.22 14.63 -19.36
CA ASN A 25 -3.43 13.81 -19.28
C ASN A 25 -3.95 13.62 -17.84
N GLN A 26 -3.24 14.11 -16.82
CA GLN A 26 -3.56 13.95 -15.39
C GLN A 26 -3.66 12.48 -14.94
N LEU A 27 -2.87 11.59 -15.55
CA LEU A 27 -2.80 10.17 -15.19
C LEU A 27 -1.37 9.79 -14.83
N GLU A 28 -1.15 9.31 -13.61
CA GLU A 28 0.16 8.80 -13.19
C GLU A 28 0.19 7.28 -13.42
N GLN A 29 1.13 6.87 -14.27
CA GLN A 29 1.34 5.49 -14.69
C GLN A 29 2.84 5.19 -14.84
N ASP A 30 3.27 3.99 -14.51
CA ASP A 30 4.64 3.51 -14.71
C ASP A 30 4.65 2.12 -15.36
N GLU A 31 5.83 1.60 -15.66
CA GLU A 31 6.03 0.32 -16.32
C GLU A 31 5.50 -0.90 -15.54
N PHE A 32 5.29 -0.77 -14.21
CA PHE A 32 4.83 -1.86 -13.36
C PHE A 32 3.29 -2.03 -13.36
N ASP A 33 2.56 -1.05 -13.91
CA ASP A 33 1.10 -1.08 -13.92
C ASP A 33 0.51 -2.23 -14.75
N ASN A 34 1.23 -2.70 -15.76
CA ASN A 34 0.79 -3.80 -16.62
C ASN A 34 0.70 -5.14 -15.87
N ASN A 35 1.56 -5.34 -14.86
CA ASN A 35 1.65 -6.57 -14.07
C ASN A 35 1.08 -6.37 -12.66
N SER A 36 0.09 -5.49 -12.52
CA SER A 36 -0.42 -5.07 -11.22
C SER A 36 -1.92 -5.29 -11.05
N ILE A 37 -2.32 -5.56 -9.81
CA ILE A 37 -3.70 -5.46 -9.35
C ILE A 37 -3.85 -4.14 -8.61
N HIS A 38 -4.86 -3.36 -8.99
CA HIS A 38 -5.16 -2.07 -8.36
C HIS A 38 -6.42 -2.16 -7.52
N CYS A 39 -6.36 -1.61 -6.31
CA CYS A 39 -7.53 -1.44 -5.44
C CYS A 39 -7.84 0.04 -5.28
N LEU A 40 -9.12 0.38 -5.34
CA LEU A 40 -9.62 1.75 -5.25
C LEU A 40 -10.61 1.82 -4.08
N LEU A 41 -10.45 2.81 -3.21
CA LEU A 41 -11.28 3.01 -2.04
C LEU A 41 -12.35 4.07 -2.31
N LEU A 42 -13.61 3.66 -2.26
CA LEU A 42 -14.78 4.53 -2.38
C LEU A 42 -15.31 4.92 -0.99
N HIS A 43 -15.39 6.21 -0.73
CA HIS A 43 -16.07 6.75 0.44
C HIS A 43 -17.58 6.79 0.19
N LYS A 44 -18.29 5.76 0.67
CA LYS A 44 -19.72 5.53 0.40
C LYS A 44 -20.64 6.73 0.67
N PRO A 45 -20.52 7.48 1.78
CA PRO A 45 -21.40 8.63 2.02
C PRO A 45 -21.33 9.68 0.91
N THR A 46 -20.12 9.98 0.44
CA THR A 46 -19.88 11.02 -0.58
C THR A 46 -19.84 10.51 -2.01
N GLN A 47 -19.81 9.19 -2.22
CA GLN A 47 -19.56 8.56 -3.52
C GLN A 47 -18.25 9.04 -4.21
N THR A 48 -17.27 9.49 -3.42
CA THR A 48 -15.96 9.93 -3.93
C THR A 48 -14.91 8.87 -3.68
N TYR A 49 -13.96 8.72 -4.62
CA TYR A 49 -12.80 7.89 -4.39
C TYR A 49 -11.75 8.67 -3.61
N VAL A 50 -11.23 8.05 -2.56
CA VAL A 50 -10.41 8.74 -1.55
C VAL A 50 -9.02 8.15 -1.38
N GLY A 51 -8.77 7.01 -2.02
CA GLY A 51 -7.44 6.42 -2.04
C GLY A 51 -7.36 5.20 -2.95
N CYS A 52 -6.14 4.74 -3.17
CA CYS A 52 -5.85 3.51 -3.90
C CYS A 52 -4.57 2.87 -3.38
N VAL A 53 -4.35 1.62 -3.78
CA VAL A 53 -3.12 0.87 -3.54
C VAL A 53 -2.90 -0.13 -4.67
N ARG A 54 -1.65 -0.45 -4.94
CA ARG A 54 -1.22 -1.37 -6.00
C ARG A 54 -0.52 -2.60 -5.42
N LEU A 55 -0.86 -3.77 -5.92
CA LEU A 55 -0.12 -5.01 -5.73
C LEU A 55 0.55 -5.36 -7.07
N VAL A 56 1.87 -5.23 -7.14
CA VAL A 56 2.68 -5.66 -8.29
C VAL A 56 2.94 -7.16 -8.15
N LEU A 57 2.71 -7.90 -9.22
CA LEU A 57 3.03 -9.31 -9.33
C LEU A 57 4.31 -9.49 -10.13
N ALA A 58 5.05 -10.57 -9.86
CA ALA A 58 6.17 -10.94 -10.72
C ALA A 58 5.66 -11.21 -12.14
N ASP A 59 6.39 -10.70 -13.14
CA ASP A 59 6.12 -11.03 -14.53
C ASP A 59 6.37 -12.53 -14.74
N THR A 60 5.36 -13.23 -15.25
CA THR A 60 5.43 -14.68 -15.45
C THR A 60 6.01 -15.06 -16.81
N GLN A 61 6.08 -14.10 -17.73
CA GLN A 61 6.47 -14.26 -19.14
C GLN A 61 7.84 -13.63 -19.43
N ALA A 62 8.25 -12.62 -18.66
CA ALA A 62 9.59 -12.06 -18.76
C ALA A 62 10.63 -13.01 -18.12
N PRO A 63 11.85 -13.10 -18.67
CA PRO A 63 12.98 -13.67 -17.95
C PRO A 63 13.12 -13.01 -16.57
N GLU A 64 13.58 -13.76 -15.55
CA GLU A 64 13.75 -13.24 -14.18
C GLU A 64 14.63 -11.97 -14.08
N SER A 65 15.33 -11.62 -15.18
CA SER A 65 16.32 -10.56 -15.29
C SER A 65 15.82 -9.18 -15.71
N GLU A 66 14.58 -8.97 -16.17
CA GLU A 66 14.30 -7.76 -16.98
C GLU A 66 13.51 -6.60 -16.36
N LEU A 67 12.90 -6.73 -15.18
CA LEU A 67 12.34 -5.54 -14.50
C LEU A 67 12.33 -5.61 -12.97
N GLY A 68 12.26 -6.82 -12.42
CA GLY A 68 12.16 -7.03 -10.97
C GLY A 68 10.91 -6.38 -10.38
N PHE A 69 10.91 -6.22 -9.06
CA PHE A 69 9.93 -5.42 -8.33
C PHE A 69 10.41 -3.96 -8.21
N PRO A 70 9.51 -2.97 -8.18
CA PRO A 70 9.87 -1.55 -8.03
C PRO A 70 10.89 -1.26 -6.91
N PHE A 71 10.77 -1.91 -5.75
CA PHE A 71 11.65 -1.69 -4.61
C PHE A 71 13.12 -2.07 -4.90
N GLU A 72 13.36 -2.99 -5.85
CA GLU A 72 14.70 -3.44 -6.23
C GLU A 72 15.44 -2.40 -7.08
N GLN A 73 14.70 -1.64 -7.89
CA GLN A 73 15.28 -0.51 -8.62
C GLN A 73 15.78 0.58 -7.67
N VAL A 74 15.15 0.73 -6.50
CA VAL A 74 15.51 1.74 -5.49
C VAL A 74 16.60 1.23 -4.53
N CYS A 75 16.47 0.00 -4.03
CA CYS A 75 17.41 -0.57 -3.07
C CYS A 75 18.68 -1.13 -3.72
N GLY A 76 18.64 -1.51 -5.00
CA GLY A 76 19.73 -2.18 -5.68
C GLY A 76 20.26 -3.37 -4.88
N LYS A 77 21.57 -3.38 -4.60
CA LYS A 77 22.25 -4.45 -3.84
C LYS A 77 21.91 -4.49 -2.35
N ALA A 78 21.21 -3.49 -1.80
CA ALA A 78 20.85 -3.45 -0.38
C ALA A 78 19.67 -4.37 -0.02
N VAL A 79 19.02 -4.98 -1.00
CA VAL A 79 17.98 -6.00 -0.79
C VAL A 79 18.62 -7.30 -0.36
N ARG A 80 18.15 -7.84 0.76
CA ARG A 80 18.46 -9.21 1.17
C ARG A 80 17.27 -10.07 0.75
N TRP A 81 17.47 -11.18 0.05
CA TRP A 81 16.38 -12.10 -0.31
C TRP A 81 16.27 -13.30 0.65
N ALA A 82 17.15 -13.37 1.64
CA ALA A 82 17.33 -14.53 2.52
C ALA A 82 16.32 -14.58 3.69
N PHE A 83 15.02 -14.62 3.40
CA PHE A 83 13.98 -14.60 4.44
C PHE A 83 13.26 -15.92 4.69
N ASP A 84 13.62 -16.97 3.96
CA ASP A 84 13.17 -18.30 4.30
C ASP A 84 14.12 -19.35 3.70
N ALA A 85 14.39 -20.44 4.42
CA ALA A 85 15.17 -21.57 3.90
C ALA A 85 14.45 -22.27 2.73
N SER A 86 13.21 -21.86 2.45
CA SER A 86 12.45 -22.14 1.23
C SER A 86 12.93 -21.40 -0.01
N ALA A 87 14.07 -20.69 0.02
CA ALA A 87 14.74 -19.97 -1.09
C ALA A 87 14.94 -20.73 -2.43
N GLY A 88 14.43 -21.96 -2.57
CA GLY A 88 14.09 -22.58 -3.86
C GLY A 88 12.73 -22.14 -4.46
N THR A 89 11.99 -21.23 -3.82
CA THR A 89 10.70 -20.70 -4.29
C THR A 89 10.90 -19.48 -5.20
N GLY A 90 10.56 -19.61 -6.48
CA GLY A 90 10.77 -18.54 -7.47
C GLY A 90 9.97 -17.26 -7.19
N ARG A 91 10.43 -16.13 -7.75
CA ARG A 91 9.88 -14.76 -7.61
C ARG A 91 8.34 -14.65 -7.74
N LYS A 92 7.75 -15.61 -8.47
CA LYS A 92 6.30 -15.79 -8.72
C LYS A 92 5.45 -15.99 -7.46
N GLN A 93 6.05 -16.42 -6.35
CA GLN A 93 5.36 -16.60 -5.06
C GLN A 93 5.29 -15.31 -4.24
N TYR A 94 5.90 -14.22 -4.71
CA TYR A 94 5.93 -12.94 -4.01
C TYR A 94 5.30 -11.83 -4.85
N GLY A 95 4.96 -10.72 -4.18
CA GLY A 95 4.51 -9.48 -4.83
C GLY A 95 5.07 -8.25 -4.13
N GLU A 96 4.75 -7.06 -4.63
CA GLU A 96 5.09 -5.79 -3.98
C GLU A 96 3.85 -4.90 -3.77
N ILE A 97 3.69 -4.39 -2.54
CA ILE A 97 2.77 -3.30 -2.23
C ILE A 97 3.41 -1.98 -2.65
N SER A 98 2.77 -1.26 -3.56
CA SER A 98 3.23 0.05 -4.03
C SER A 98 2.08 1.02 -4.23
N ARG A 99 2.41 2.29 -4.51
CA ARG A 99 1.47 3.38 -4.85
C ARG A 99 0.29 3.51 -3.87
N LEU A 100 0.53 3.38 -2.56
CA LEU A 100 -0.47 3.73 -1.55
C LEU A 100 -0.74 5.23 -1.62
N ALA A 101 -1.89 5.62 -2.16
CA ALA A 101 -2.30 7.00 -2.31
C ALA A 101 -3.59 7.23 -1.53
N ILE A 102 -3.63 8.27 -0.72
CA ILE A 102 -4.83 8.70 0.01
C ILE A 102 -4.93 10.20 -0.19
N THR A 103 -6.07 10.73 -0.63
CA THR A 103 -6.22 12.16 -0.93
C THR A 103 -6.08 13.00 0.35
N ALA A 104 -5.62 14.26 0.23
CA ALA A 104 -5.29 15.11 1.37
C ALA A 104 -6.41 15.21 2.43
N ASN A 105 -7.67 15.30 1.98
CA ASN A 105 -8.85 15.40 2.85
C ASN A 105 -9.04 14.17 3.76
N PHE A 106 -8.44 13.04 3.42
CA PHE A 106 -8.50 11.78 4.16
C PHE A 106 -7.17 11.39 4.80
N ARG A 107 -6.17 12.28 4.80
CA ARG A 107 -4.89 12.11 5.49
C ARG A 107 -4.85 12.92 6.79
N ARG A 108 -4.03 12.47 7.75
CA ARG A 108 -3.61 13.37 8.84
C ARG A 108 -2.74 14.49 8.25
N PRO A 109 -2.95 15.76 8.62
CA PRO A 109 -2.01 16.82 8.28
C PRO A 109 -0.60 16.44 8.74
N ARG A 110 0.41 16.53 7.86
CA ARG A 110 1.81 16.48 8.30
C ARG A 110 2.05 17.69 9.20
N ASN A 111 2.72 17.47 10.33
CA ASN A 111 2.96 18.45 11.39
C ASN A 111 3.27 19.87 10.85
N GLY A 112 2.44 20.86 11.24
CA GLY A 112 2.93 22.22 11.46
C GLY A 112 2.95 23.20 10.29
N VAL A 113 2.11 23.07 9.25
CA VAL A 113 1.65 24.30 8.58
C VAL A 113 0.51 24.83 9.47
N PRO A 114 0.72 25.89 10.28
CA PRO A 114 -0.43 26.61 10.78
C PRO A 114 -1.19 27.03 9.53
N GLN A 115 -2.49 26.73 9.47
CA GLN A 115 -3.33 27.61 8.68
C GLN A 115 -2.98 29.01 9.17
N LEU A 116 -2.38 29.80 8.28
CA LEU A 116 -2.12 31.21 8.54
C LEU A 116 -3.45 31.78 9.03
N ASP A 117 -3.38 32.45 10.17
CA ASP A 117 -4.47 33.06 10.95
C ASP A 117 -4.95 32.22 12.13
N GLY A 118 -4.57 32.68 13.33
CA GLY A 118 -4.86 32.12 14.66
C GLY A 118 -6.33 32.08 15.07
N THR A 119 -7.24 31.94 14.12
CA THR A 119 -8.58 31.39 14.33
C THR A 119 -8.48 29.88 14.17
N HIS A 120 -8.66 29.10 15.23
CA HIS A 120 -8.93 27.67 15.08
C HIS A 120 -10.12 27.54 14.10
N PRO A 121 -9.91 27.06 12.86
CA PRO A 121 -11.04 26.80 11.99
C PRO A 121 -11.79 25.68 12.69
N LYS A 122 -13.09 25.86 12.92
CA LYS A 122 -13.95 24.72 13.20
C LYS A 122 -13.73 23.76 12.04
N LEU A 123 -13.08 22.63 12.31
CA LEU A 123 -12.99 21.55 11.34
C LEU A 123 -14.42 21.25 10.92
N ASP A 124 -14.69 21.23 9.62
CA ASP A 124 -16.00 20.78 9.20
C ASP A 124 -16.18 19.30 9.62
N ALA A 125 -17.43 18.86 9.75
CA ALA A 125 -17.71 17.50 10.21
C ALA A 125 -17.01 16.42 9.35
N ARG A 126 -16.71 16.76 8.09
CA ARG A 126 -16.07 15.88 7.10
C ARG A 126 -14.58 15.73 7.36
N GLU A 127 -13.87 16.80 7.71
CA GLU A 127 -12.45 16.79 8.09
C GLU A 127 -12.22 16.08 9.43
N GLU A 128 -13.13 16.24 10.40
CA GLU A 128 -13.06 15.49 11.65
C GLU A 128 -13.27 13.99 11.46
N GLU A 129 -14.29 13.61 10.68
CA GLU A 129 -14.56 12.22 10.32
C GLU A 129 -13.34 11.62 9.60
N ALA A 130 -12.78 12.32 8.63
CA ALA A 130 -11.63 11.87 7.87
C ALA A 130 -10.36 11.70 8.73
N ARG A 131 -10.10 12.61 9.68
CA ARG A 131 -8.98 12.48 10.64
C ARG A 131 -9.13 11.29 11.60
N ARG A 132 -10.37 10.97 12.01
CA ARG A 132 -10.69 9.77 12.81
C ARG A 132 -10.50 8.50 12.00
N LEU A 133 -10.87 8.52 10.72
CA LEU A 133 -10.79 7.36 9.82
C LEU A 133 -9.38 7.09 9.26
N PHE A 134 -8.47 8.07 9.21
CA PHE A 134 -7.16 7.90 8.55
C PHE A 134 -6.35 6.66 8.99
N PRO A 135 -6.15 6.38 10.31
CA PRO A 135 -5.47 5.16 10.73
C PRO A 135 -6.14 3.89 10.20
N SER A 136 -7.48 3.93 10.08
CA SER A 136 -8.31 2.83 9.56
C SER A 136 -8.25 2.72 8.03
N ILE A 137 -8.06 3.83 7.30
CA ILE A 137 -7.99 3.85 5.84
C ILE A 137 -6.69 3.19 5.36
N ALA A 138 -5.55 3.59 5.91
CA ALA A 138 -4.27 2.99 5.54
C ALA A 138 -4.26 1.48 5.85
N VAL A 139 -4.70 1.10 7.04
CA VAL A 139 -4.85 -0.32 7.43
C VAL A 139 -5.81 -1.05 6.49
N GLY A 140 -6.96 -0.45 6.16
CA GLY A 140 -7.92 -1.04 5.23
C GLY A 140 -7.34 -1.27 3.83
N LEU A 141 -6.53 -0.34 3.31
CA LEU A 141 -5.83 -0.51 2.04
C LEU A 141 -4.75 -1.61 2.11
N TYR A 142 -4.00 -1.71 3.22
CA TYR A 142 -3.09 -2.84 3.42
C TYR A 142 -3.82 -4.18 3.53
N LEU A 143 -4.97 -4.22 4.20
CA LEU A 143 -5.83 -5.41 4.26
C LEU A 143 -6.42 -5.76 2.89
N ALA A 144 -6.71 -4.77 2.04
CA ALA A 144 -7.11 -5.03 0.67
C ALA A 144 -5.98 -5.67 -0.15
N VAL A 145 -4.74 -5.24 0.03
CA VAL A 145 -3.59 -5.88 -0.61
C VAL A 145 -3.34 -7.27 -0.05
N ALA A 146 -3.48 -7.46 1.26
CA ALA A 146 -3.44 -8.77 1.88
C ALA A 146 -4.50 -9.71 1.27
N ALA A 147 -5.75 -9.25 1.11
CA ALA A 147 -6.80 -10.02 0.46
C ALA A 147 -6.41 -10.43 -0.97
N MET A 148 -5.91 -9.47 -1.75
CA MET A 148 -5.44 -9.73 -3.12
C MET A 148 -4.28 -10.74 -3.15
N GLY A 149 -3.26 -10.57 -2.31
CA GLY A 149 -2.11 -11.48 -2.24
C GLY A 149 -2.49 -12.89 -1.80
N LEU A 150 -3.33 -13.03 -0.77
CA LEU A 150 -3.86 -14.32 -0.33
C LEU A 150 -4.64 -15.03 -1.44
N SER A 151 -5.48 -14.28 -2.18
CA SER A 151 -6.25 -14.84 -3.31
C SER A 151 -5.39 -15.29 -4.48
N LYS A 152 -4.20 -14.72 -4.64
CA LYS A 152 -3.20 -15.11 -5.63
C LYS A 152 -2.27 -16.23 -5.17
N GLY A 153 -2.42 -16.69 -3.93
CA GLY A 153 -1.55 -17.73 -3.38
C GLY A 153 -0.13 -17.25 -3.11
N LEU A 154 0.08 -15.95 -2.89
CA LEU A 154 1.42 -15.43 -2.57
C LEU A 154 1.85 -15.85 -1.17
N ASP A 155 3.12 -16.19 -1.00
CA ASP A 155 3.76 -16.52 0.28
C ASP A 155 4.11 -15.27 1.08
N GLY A 156 4.19 -14.12 0.41
CA GLY A 156 4.39 -12.84 1.06
C GLY A 156 4.49 -11.70 0.06
N VAL A 157 4.57 -10.49 0.60
CA VAL A 157 4.71 -9.26 -0.18
C VAL A 157 5.80 -8.37 0.38
N PHE A 158 6.51 -7.71 -0.51
CA PHE A 158 7.45 -6.64 -0.19
C PHE A 158 6.74 -5.30 -0.16
N ALA A 159 7.24 -4.37 0.65
CA ALA A 159 6.76 -3.00 0.68
C ALA A 159 7.90 -2.06 1.09
N MET A 160 8.18 -1.05 0.28
CA MET A 160 9.08 0.03 0.66
C MET A 160 8.29 1.16 1.31
N MET A 161 8.52 1.41 2.60
CA MET A 161 7.72 2.37 3.37
C MET A 161 8.50 3.06 4.49
N GLU A 162 7.92 4.12 5.06
CA GLU A 162 8.45 4.77 6.26
C GLU A 162 8.45 3.80 7.46
N PRO A 163 9.52 3.75 8.28
CA PRO A 163 9.55 2.90 9.48
C PRO A 163 8.40 3.16 10.46
N ARG A 164 7.88 4.39 10.49
CA ARG A 164 6.72 4.75 11.31
C ARG A 164 5.46 4.00 10.86
N LEU A 165 5.26 3.84 9.55
CA LEU A 165 4.11 3.12 9.01
C LEU A 165 4.20 1.64 9.37
N ALA A 166 5.37 1.02 9.22
CA ALA A 166 5.61 -0.38 9.63
C ALA A 166 5.27 -0.60 11.12
N ARG A 167 5.72 0.31 12.01
CA ARG A 167 5.35 0.27 13.45
C ARG A 167 3.87 0.48 13.70
N GLN A 168 3.18 1.26 12.88
CA GLN A 168 1.74 1.44 13.01
C GLN A 168 0.99 0.17 12.59
N LEU A 169 1.42 -0.48 11.52
CA LEU A 169 0.83 -1.73 11.02
C LEU A 169 1.00 -2.90 12.01
N SER A 170 2.14 -2.97 12.71
CA SER A 170 2.37 -4.02 13.72
C SER A 170 1.37 -3.97 14.87
N ARG A 171 0.81 -2.79 15.19
CA ARG A 171 -0.28 -2.66 16.17
C ARG A 171 -1.57 -3.37 15.75
N PHE A 172 -1.72 -3.73 14.49
CA PHE A 172 -2.87 -4.48 13.96
C PHE A 172 -2.53 -5.96 13.71
N GLY A 173 -1.30 -6.39 14.02
CA GLY A 173 -0.84 -7.76 13.78
C GLY A 173 -0.18 -7.96 12.41
N ILE A 174 -0.02 -6.89 11.61
CA ILE A 174 0.72 -6.95 10.34
C ILE A 174 2.21 -6.78 10.65
N GLN A 175 2.90 -7.89 10.84
CA GLN A 175 4.33 -7.89 11.14
C GLN A 175 5.14 -7.60 9.86
N CYS A 176 5.94 -6.54 9.90
CA CYS A 176 6.78 -6.10 8.80
C CYS A 176 8.24 -6.40 9.17
N GLN A 177 8.84 -7.40 8.53
CA GLN A 177 10.24 -7.78 8.76
C GLN A 177 11.15 -6.95 7.84
N PRO A 178 12.17 -6.23 8.35
CA PRO A 178 13.08 -5.49 7.49
C PRO A 178 13.76 -6.40 6.46
N ALA A 179 13.67 -6.02 5.19
CA ALA A 179 14.16 -6.78 4.05
C ALA A 179 15.50 -6.24 3.48
N GLY A 180 16.09 -5.27 4.15
CA GLY A 180 17.25 -4.53 3.68
C GLY A 180 17.49 -3.29 4.54
N GLU A 181 18.44 -2.48 4.12
CA GLU A 181 18.84 -1.27 4.84
C GLU A 181 17.92 -0.08 4.54
N ALA A 182 17.99 0.94 5.40
CA ALA A 182 17.28 2.19 5.16
C ALA A 182 17.91 2.95 3.99
N VAL A 183 17.08 3.47 3.11
CA VAL A 183 17.47 4.25 1.92
C VAL A 183 16.77 5.60 1.95
N GLU A 184 17.48 6.65 1.54
CA GLU A 184 16.88 7.96 1.31
C GLU A 184 16.18 7.95 -0.05
N HIS A 185 14.84 7.87 -0.03
CA HIS A 185 13.99 7.87 -1.21
C HIS A 185 12.67 8.58 -0.88
N ARG A 186 12.61 9.88 -1.16
CA ARG A 186 11.47 10.76 -0.82
C ARG A 186 11.23 10.78 0.70
N GLY A 187 12.32 10.85 1.47
CA GLY A 187 12.42 10.57 2.89
C GLY A 187 12.99 9.17 3.17
N ILE A 188 13.30 8.90 4.43
CA ILE A 188 13.81 7.58 4.84
C ILE A 188 12.76 6.49 4.58
N ARG A 189 13.16 5.46 3.85
CA ARG A 189 12.37 4.27 3.55
C ARG A 189 13.16 3.02 3.89
N VAL A 190 12.46 1.97 4.30
CA VAL A 190 13.05 0.65 4.54
C VAL A 190 12.22 -0.35 3.72
N PRO A 191 12.85 -1.26 2.97
CA PRO A 191 12.14 -2.39 2.38
C PRO A 191 11.72 -3.33 3.50
N TYR A 192 10.46 -3.74 3.52
CA TYR A 192 9.93 -4.72 4.46
C TYR A 192 9.33 -5.89 3.71
N PHE A 193 9.42 -7.08 4.31
CA PHE A 193 8.72 -8.28 3.92
C PHE A 193 7.56 -8.56 4.89
N ILE A 194 6.40 -8.89 4.35
CA ILE A 194 5.21 -9.31 5.08
C ILE A 194 4.88 -10.73 4.62
N SER A 195 5.15 -11.70 5.49
CA SER A 195 4.86 -13.12 5.23
C SER A 195 3.36 -13.40 5.36
N ARG A 196 2.85 -14.28 4.48
CA ARG A 196 1.50 -14.84 4.58
C ARG A 196 1.28 -15.54 5.90
N HIS A 197 2.20 -16.40 6.34
CA HIS A 197 2.06 -17.14 7.60
C HIS A 197 1.97 -16.17 8.78
N SER A 198 2.96 -15.27 8.90
CA SER A 198 2.96 -14.27 9.97
C SER A 198 1.69 -13.40 9.97
N LEU A 199 1.19 -13.00 8.79
CA LEU A 199 -0.06 -12.27 8.68
C LEU A 199 -1.23 -13.09 9.25
N LEU A 200 -1.42 -14.34 8.81
CA LEU A 200 -2.57 -15.16 9.24
C LEU A 200 -2.54 -15.46 10.76
N ASP A 201 -1.34 -15.67 11.30
CA ASP A 201 -1.15 -16.01 12.71
C ASP A 201 -1.35 -14.80 13.64
N ASN A 202 -0.83 -13.64 13.25
CA ASN A 202 -0.72 -12.49 14.15
C ASN A 202 -1.80 -11.43 13.96
N LEU A 203 -2.60 -11.49 12.89
CA LEU A 203 -3.63 -10.49 12.61
C LEU A 203 -4.67 -10.45 13.74
N ARG A 204 -4.95 -9.25 14.26
CA ARG A 204 -5.95 -9.08 15.32
C ARG A 204 -7.35 -9.47 14.86
N LEU A 205 -8.20 -9.89 15.78
CA LEU A 205 -9.55 -10.39 15.48
C LEU A 205 -10.42 -9.38 14.71
N GLU A 206 -10.35 -8.10 15.07
CA GLU A 206 -11.08 -7.04 14.38
C GLU A 206 -10.58 -6.87 12.94
N CYS A 207 -9.28 -7.03 12.73
CA CYS A 207 -8.65 -6.95 11.42
C CYS A 207 -8.95 -8.19 10.57
N LYS A 208 -9.00 -9.40 11.16
CA LYS A 208 -9.49 -10.62 10.50
C LYS A 208 -10.93 -10.44 10.03
N THR A 209 -11.79 -9.88 10.88
CA THR A 209 -13.19 -9.59 10.53
C THR A 209 -13.28 -8.58 9.37
N LEU A 210 -12.48 -7.51 9.40
CA LEU A 210 -12.43 -6.54 8.33
C LEU A 210 -11.85 -7.13 7.03
N LEU A 211 -10.81 -7.96 7.11
CA LEU A 211 -10.21 -8.66 5.98
C LEU A 211 -11.25 -9.54 5.28
N SER A 212 -12.03 -10.33 6.02
CA SER A 212 -13.11 -11.14 5.46
C SER A 212 -14.17 -10.29 4.74
N LYS A 213 -14.55 -9.14 5.32
CA LYS A 213 -15.47 -8.20 4.67
C LYS A 213 -14.90 -7.64 3.37
N ILE A 214 -13.61 -7.29 3.37
CA ILE A 214 -12.91 -6.79 2.18
C ILE A 214 -12.83 -7.87 1.10
N GLN A 215 -12.51 -9.11 1.45
CA GLN A 215 -12.50 -10.24 0.51
C GLN A 215 -13.87 -10.40 -0.16
N CYS A 216 -14.96 -10.34 0.59
CA CYS A 216 -16.31 -10.36 0.03
C CYS A 216 -16.58 -9.14 -0.89
N CYS A 217 -16.19 -7.93 -0.48
CA CYS A 217 -16.36 -6.73 -1.30
C CYS A 217 -15.57 -6.77 -2.61
N LEU A 218 -14.39 -7.41 -2.61
CA LEU A 218 -13.57 -7.60 -3.80
C LEU A 218 -13.97 -8.82 -4.64
N ALA A 219 -15.02 -9.56 -4.23
CA ALA A 219 -15.45 -10.82 -4.83
C ALA A 219 -14.30 -11.84 -4.95
N LEU A 220 -13.37 -11.83 -3.98
CA LEU A 220 -12.27 -12.78 -3.93
C LEU A 220 -12.70 -14.05 -3.18
N PRO A 221 -12.20 -15.24 -3.58
CA PRO A 221 -12.49 -16.47 -2.85
C PRO A 221 -11.96 -16.37 -1.42
N TYR A 222 -12.73 -16.90 -0.48
CA TYR A 222 -12.35 -16.95 0.94
C TYR A 222 -11.11 -17.83 1.10
N ALA A 223 -10.04 -17.29 1.69
CA ALA A 223 -8.93 -18.10 2.16
C ALA A 223 -9.25 -18.55 3.59
N PRO A 224 -9.57 -19.82 3.85
CA PRO A 224 -9.85 -20.28 5.20
C PRO A 224 -8.58 -20.12 6.05
N TYR A 225 -8.75 -19.49 7.23
CA TYR A 225 -7.75 -19.51 8.30
C TYR A 225 -7.73 -20.96 8.82
N ALA A 226 -6.63 -21.69 8.57
CA ALA A 226 -6.39 -22.98 9.19
C ALA A 226 -5.77 -22.77 10.58
#